data_AF-A0A0F4GNV8-F1
#
_entry.id   AF-A0A0F4GNV8-F1
#
_cell.length_a   1.000
_cell.length_b   1.000
_cell.length_c   1.000
_cell.angle_alpha   90.00
_cell.angle_beta   90.00
_cell.angle_gamma   90.00
#
_symmetry.space_group_name_H-M   'P 1'
#
loop_
_entity.id
_entity.type
_entity.pdbx_description
1 polymer ?
#
loop_
_entity_poly.entity_id
_entity_poly.type
_entity_poly.pdbx_seq_one_letter_code
_entity_poly.pdbx_strand_id
1 'polypeptide(L)'
;MSRGVNGIKGGFVSIPSAFKGVPEGSKHVFKLELVPKLVETRNLGKVDISTNVDIISHRVLFDFAEFDVDDVDYDRLGRDCDLLKEAFRSRRKELNTAMKAVSNTGSTPEEIRDIAKMLDEAGLSERAFLENDGGILPLLAIGAALLLSGCVDIKINEK
;
A
#
# COMPACT_ATOMS: atom_id res chain seq x y z
N MET A 1 24.39 -23.01 -5.52
CA MET A 1 24.49 -21.70 -4.83
C MET A 1 23.90 -20.67 -5.76
N SER A 2 22.78 -20.04 -5.37
CA SER A 2 22.14 -18.99 -6.16
C SER A 2 22.69 -17.63 -5.74
N ARG A 3 23.09 -16.81 -6.72
CA ARG A 3 23.67 -15.48 -6.48
C ARG A 3 22.76 -14.45 -7.13
N GLY A 4 22.25 -13.50 -6.35
CA GLY A 4 21.44 -12.39 -6.88
C GLY A 4 22.34 -11.39 -7.61
N VAL A 5 21.96 -11.00 -8.82
CA VAL A 5 22.65 -9.95 -9.58
C VAL A 5 21.99 -8.61 -9.23
N ASN A 6 22.64 -7.82 -8.37
CA ASN A 6 22.16 -6.48 -8.00
C ASN A 6 22.49 -5.49 -9.14
N GLY A 7 21.47 -4.92 -9.78
CA GLY A 7 21.69 -3.93 -10.85
C GLY A 7 20.44 -3.43 -11.58
N ILE A 8 19.28 -4.07 -11.43
CA ILE A 8 18.05 -3.63 -12.09
C ILE A 8 17.29 -2.67 -11.17
N LYS A 9 17.08 -1.44 -11.63
CA LYS A 9 16.17 -0.50 -10.95
C LYS A 9 14.73 -0.96 -11.14
N GLY A 10 13.94 -0.94 -10.08
CA GLY A 10 12.53 -1.30 -10.13
C GLY A 10 11.70 -0.32 -10.96
N GLY A 11 10.49 -0.74 -11.34
CA GLY A 11 9.50 0.08 -12.03
C GLY A 11 8.22 0.17 -11.20
N PHE A 12 7.53 1.31 -11.29
CA PHE A 12 6.21 1.47 -10.68
C PHE A 12 5.12 1.01 -11.64
N VAL A 13 4.28 0.07 -11.19
CA VAL A 13 3.17 -0.44 -12.00
C VAL A 13 1.85 -0.32 -11.24
N SER A 14 0.76 -0.07 -11.98
CA SER A 14 -0.59 -0.10 -11.43
C SER A 14 -1.13 -1.54 -11.40
N ILE A 15 -1.90 -1.86 -10.36
CA ILE A 15 -2.62 -3.13 -10.21
C ILE A 15 -4.11 -2.82 -10.02
N PRO A 16 -4.83 -2.41 -11.07
CA PRO A 16 -6.22 -1.93 -10.96
C PRO A 16 -7.19 -3.02 -10.47
N SER A 17 -6.87 -4.28 -10.73
CA SER A 17 -7.65 -5.44 -10.26
C SER A 17 -7.64 -5.62 -8.74
N ALA A 18 -6.71 -4.99 -8.04
CA ALA A 18 -6.65 -4.97 -6.57
C ALA A 18 -7.69 -4.03 -5.95
N PHE A 19 -8.32 -3.14 -6.73
CA PHE A 19 -9.20 -2.07 -6.27
C PHE A 19 -10.55 -2.11 -6.97
N LYS A 20 -11.36 -3.13 -6.64
CA LYS A 20 -12.59 -3.42 -7.39
C LYS A 20 -13.70 -2.38 -7.16
N GLY A 21 -13.74 -1.74 -6.00
CA GLY A 21 -14.80 -0.78 -5.65
C GLY A 21 -14.47 0.69 -5.95
N VAL A 22 -13.35 0.91 -6.62
CA VAL A 22 -12.85 2.25 -7.00
C VAL A 22 -13.40 2.66 -8.37
N PRO A 23 -13.77 3.93 -8.58
CA PRO A 23 -14.11 4.44 -9.90
C PRO A 23 -13.02 4.15 -10.93
N GLU A 24 -13.40 3.81 -12.17
CA GLU A 24 -12.44 3.46 -13.23
C GLU A 24 -11.36 4.54 -13.41
N GLY A 25 -11.73 5.82 -13.42
CA GLY A 25 -10.80 6.96 -13.53
C GLY A 25 -9.80 7.14 -12.37
N SER A 26 -9.86 6.30 -11.34
CA SER A 26 -8.94 6.33 -10.20
C SER A 26 -8.14 5.03 -10.01
N LYS A 27 -8.44 3.96 -10.74
CA LYS A 27 -7.81 2.64 -10.56
C LYS A 27 -6.32 2.61 -10.92
N HIS A 28 -5.89 3.53 -11.78
CA HIS A 28 -4.52 3.57 -12.31
C HIS A 28 -3.57 4.49 -11.52
N VAL A 29 -4.12 5.28 -10.60
CA VAL A 29 -3.40 6.29 -9.82
C VAL A 29 -2.40 5.66 -8.87
N PHE A 30 -2.77 4.55 -8.21
CA PHE A 30 -1.89 3.86 -7.26
C PHE A 30 -0.94 2.89 -7.97
N LYS A 31 0.36 3.05 -7.71
CA LYS A 31 1.41 2.21 -8.29
C LYS A 31 2.35 1.64 -7.21
N LEU A 32 2.70 0.37 -7.34
CA LEU A 32 3.66 -0.33 -6.48
C LEU A 32 4.99 -0.47 -7.20
N GLU A 33 6.11 -0.33 -6.48
CA GLU A 33 7.42 -0.64 -7.06
C GLU A 33 7.59 -2.16 -7.17
N LEU A 34 7.89 -2.62 -8.38
CA LEU A 34 8.31 -3.98 -8.68
C LEU A 34 9.79 -3.99 -9.01
N VAL A 35 10.56 -4.81 -8.29
CA VAL A 35 11.98 -5.00 -8.51
C VAL A 35 12.22 -6.40 -9.08
N PRO A 36 12.60 -6.53 -10.36
CA PRO A 36 12.96 -7.82 -10.91
C PRO A 36 14.27 -8.31 -10.30
N LYS A 37 14.29 -9.58 -9.91
CA LYS A 37 15.46 -10.30 -9.41
C LYS A 37 15.87 -11.38 -10.38
N LEU A 38 17.10 -11.30 -10.87
CA LEU A 38 17.70 -12.39 -11.62
C LEU A 38 18.31 -13.39 -10.63
N VAL A 39 17.85 -14.64 -10.71
CA VAL A 39 18.35 -15.76 -9.92
C VAL A 39 19.10 -16.68 -10.86
N GLU A 40 20.43 -16.66 -10.75
CA GLU A 40 21.28 -17.60 -11.45
C GLU A 40 21.34 -18.92 -10.66
N THR A 41 20.94 -20.01 -11.29
CA THR A 41 21.03 -21.37 -10.74
C THR A 41 22.03 -22.17 -11.56
N ARG A 42 23.11 -22.63 -10.93
CA ARG A 42 24.10 -23.51 -11.58
C ARG A 42 23.85 -24.95 -11.20
N ASN A 43 23.56 -25.79 -12.19
CA ASN A 43 23.44 -27.24 -12.05
C ASN A 43 24.27 -27.94 -13.13
N LEU A 44 25.22 -28.78 -12.71
CA LEU A 44 25.97 -29.71 -13.58
C LEU A 44 26.55 -29.05 -14.86
N GLY A 45 27.08 -27.83 -14.75
CA GLY A 45 27.70 -27.10 -15.86
C GLY A 45 26.73 -26.32 -16.76
N LYS A 46 25.41 -26.42 -16.54
CA LYS A 46 24.42 -25.49 -17.11
C LYS A 46 24.16 -24.33 -16.15
N VAL A 47 24.14 -23.14 -16.71
CA VAL A 47 23.66 -21.92 -16.05
C VAL A 47 22.22 -21.72 -16.48
N ASP A 48 21.30 -21.73 -15.53
CA ASP A 48 19.90 -21.35 -15.74
C ASP A 48 19.66 -19.99 -15.08
N ILE A 49 18.97 -19.10 -15.76
CA ILE A 49 18.66 -17.75 -15.27
C ILE A 49 17.15 -17.65 -15.19
N SER A 50 16.62 -17.62 -13.97
CA SER A 50 15.21 -17.31 -13.75
C SER A 50 15.04 -15.85 -13.33
N THR A 51 13.88 -15.29 -13.68
CA THR A 51 13.49 -13.95 -13.26
C THR A 51 12.37 -14.07 -12.25
N ASN A 52 12.60 -13.58 -11.04
CA ASN A 52 11.57 -13.35 -10.03
C ASN A 52 11.25 -11.86 -10.00
N VAL A 53 10.10 -11.51 -9.42
CA VAL A 53 9.70 -10.12 -9.20
C VAL A 53 9.36 -9.96 -7.74
N ASP A 54 10.04 -9.04 -7.08
CA ASP A 54 9.73 -8.64 -5.72
C ASP A 54 8.80 -7.43 -5.74
N ILE A 55 7.75 -7.49 -4.95
CA ILE A 55 6.89 -6.33 -4.68
C ILE A 55 7.48 -5.59 -3.48
N ILE A 56 7.79 -4.31 -3.66
CA ILE A 56 8.32 -3.47 -2.58
C ILE A 56 7.16 -2.81 -1.84
N SER A 57 6.73 -3.44 -0.75
CA SER A 57 5.55 -3.01 0.04
C SER A 57 5.70 -1.64 0.71
N HIS A 58 6.93 -1.18 0.94
CA HIS A 58 7.23 0.09 1.61
C HIS A 58 7.41 1.27 0.64
N ARG A 59 7.13 1.09 -0.67
CA ARG A 59 7.25 2.14 -1.69
C ARG A 59 6.06 2.12 -2.62
N VAL A 60 5.40 3.27 -2.70
CA VAL A 60 4.23 3.50 -3.54
C VAL A 60 4.39 4.81 -4.28
N LEU A 61 3.73 4.92 -5.43
CA LEU A 61 3.65 6.15 -6.20
C LEU A 61 2.18 6.45 -6.51
N PHE A 62 1.83 7.73 -6.39
CA PHE A 62 0.56 8.27 -6.85
C PHE A 62 0.80 9.01 -8.16
N ASP A 63 0.23 8.51 -9.25
CA ASP A 63 0.32 9.14 -10.56
C ASP A 63 -0.90 10.04 -10.78
N PHE A 64 -0.72 11.33 -10.50
CA PHE A 64 -1.78 12.33 -10.69
C PHE A 64 -2.11 12.57 -12.16
N ALA A 65 -1.26 12.17 -13.12
CA ALA A 65 -1.61 12.26 -14.54
C ALA A 65 -2.70 11.25 -14.94
N GLU A 66 -2.87 10.19 -14.13
CA GLU A 66 -3.90 9.17 -14.28
C GLU A 66 -5.13 9.45 -13.41
N PHE A 67 -5.19 10.62 -12.76
CA PHE A 67 -6.30 11.02 -11.92
C PHE A 67 -7.25 11.94 -12.69
N ASP A 68 -8.46 11.44 -12.98
CA ASP A 68 -9.51 12.27 -13.55
C ASP A 68 -10.23 13.05 -12.43
N VAL A 69 -10.08 14.37 -12.45
CA VAL A 69 -10.69 15.27 -11.46
C VAL A 69 -12.19 15.41 -11.64
N ASP A 70 -12.71 15.16 -12.84
CA ASP A 70 -14.13 15.28 -13.14
C ASP A 70 -14.93 14.07 -12.61
N ASP A 71 -14.24 12.94 -12.38
CA ASP A 71 -14.79 11.71 -11.78
C ASP A 71 -14.83 11.76 -10.23
N VAL A 72 -14.42 12.88 -9.61
CA VAL A 72 -14.35 13.00 -8.15
C VAL A 72 -15.72 13.25 -7.54
N ASP A 73 -16.20 12.27 -6.78
CA ASP A 73 -17.34 12.42 -5.88
C ASP A 73 -16.89 13.11 -4.58
N TYR A 74 -17.12 14.42 -4.48
CA TYR A 74 -16.75 15.23 -3.32
C TYR A 74 -17.55 14.90 -2.05
N ASP A 75 -18.78 14.39 -2.18
CA ASP A 75 -19.57 13.97 -1.04
C ASP A 75 -18.99 12.67 -0.46
N ARG A 76 -18.56 11.74 -1.34
CA ARG A 76 -17.82 10.54 -0.95
C ARG A 76 -16.46 10.88 -0.34
N LEU A 77 -15.75 11.86 -0.90
CA LEU A 77 -14.51 12.37 -0.31
C LEU A 77 -14.73 12.91 1.11
N GLY A 78 -15.84 13.62 1.35
CA GLY A 78 -16.23 14.07 2.68
C GLY A 78 -16.45 12.91 3.66
N ARG A 79 -17.18 11.88 3.24
CA ARG A 79 -17.38 10.66 4.04
C ARG A 79 -16.08 9.92 4.33
N ASP A 80 -15.22 9.79 3.32
CA ASP A 80 -13.88 9.21 3.46
C ASP A 80 -13.05 9.94 4.53
N CYS A 81 -13.11 11.27 4.56
CA CYS A 81 -12.44 12.06 5.58
C CYS A 81 -12.97 11.79 6.99
N ASP A 82 -14.26 11.57 7.15
CA ASP A 82 -14.85 11.31 8.46
C ASP A 82 -14.56 9.88 8.95
N LEU A 83 -14.62 8.89 8.05
CA LEU A 83 -14.22 7.51 8.32
C LEU A 83 -12.73 7.43 8.73
N LEU A 84 -11.87 8.21 8.07
CA LEU A 84 -10.45 8.33 8.45
C LEU A 84 -10.27 8.93 9.85
N LYS A 85 -10.97 10.03 10.15
CA LYS A 85 -10.91 10.66 11.49
C LYS A 85 -11.34 9.68 12.57
N GLU A 86 -12.40 8.91 12.32
CA GLU A 86 -12.86 7.88 13.24
C GLU A 86 -11.81 6.78 13.42
N ALA A 87 -11.28 6.23 12.32
CA ALA A 87 -10.23 5.21 12.35
C ALA A 87 -9.00 5.66 13.14
N PHE A 88 -8.52 6.89 12.94
CA PHE A 88 -7.38 7.44 13.68
C PHE A 88 -7.66 7.58 15.19
N ARG A 89 -8.91 7.83 15.58
CA ARG A 89 -9.31 7.94 16.99
C ARG A 89 -9.50 6.57 17.64
N SER A 90 -10.17 5.64 16.96
CA SER A 90 -10.63 4.38 17.55
C SER A 90 -9.67 3.21 17.33
N ARG A 91 -8.85 3.23 16.28
CA ARG A 91 -7.98 2.11 15.85
C ARG A 91 -6.49 2.45 15.83
N ARG A 92 -6.06 3.38 16.70
CA ARG A 92 -4.68 3.87 16.74
C ARG A 92 -3.64 2.76 16.92
N LYS A 93 -3.96 1.70 17.67
CA LYS A 93 -3.02 0.61 17.96
C LYS A 93 -2.77 -0.25 16.73
N GLU A 94 -3.83 -0.61 16.02
CA GLU A 94 -3.81 -1.38 14.79
C GLU A 94 -3.09 -0.60 13.69
N LEU A 95 -3.41 0.68 13.54
CA LEU A 95 -2.71 1.59 12.61
C LEU A 95 -1.22 1.71 12.94
N ASN A 96 -0.84 1.91 14.20
CA ASN A 96 0.58 1.94 14.60
C ASN A 96 1.31 0.63 14.30
N THR A 97 0.63 -0.52 14.47
CA THR A 97 1.22 -1.83 14.21
C THR A 97 1.43 -2.02 12.71
N ALA A 98 0.44 -1.63 11.90
CA ALA A 98 0.57 -1.59 10.46
C ALA A 98 1.71 -0.66 10.01
N MET A 99 1.84 0.54 10.60
CA MET A 99 2.94 1.47 10.31
C MET A 99 4.29 0.83 10.50
N LYS A 100 4.51 0.21 11.66
CA LYS A 100 5.80 -0.42 11.99
C LYS A 100 6.15 -1.54 11.02
N ALA A 101 5.16 -2.33 10.59
CA ALA A 101 5.38 -3.40 9.64
C ALA A 101 5.68 -2.88 8.23
N VAL A 102 4.88 -1.95 7.70
CA VAL A 102 5.07 -1.45 6.32
C VAL A 102 6.28 -0.54 6.18
N SER A 103 6.70 0.16 7.24
CA SER A 103 7.91 1.01 7.23
C SER A 103 9.21 0.22 7.44
N ASN A 104 9.11 -1.03 7.91
CA ASN A 104 10.27 -1.89 8.11
C ASN A 104 10.65 -2.60 6.80
N THR A 105 11.79 -2.22 6.22
CA THR A 105 12.30 -2.88 5.00
C THR A 105 12.63 -4.36 5.18
N GLY A 106 12.72 -4.84 6.42
CA GLY A 106 12.94 -6.24 6.77
C GLY A 106 11.67 -7.05 6.98
N SER A 107 10.47 -6.46 6.88
CA SER A 107 9.24 -7.20 7.11
C SER A 107 8.96 -8.22 6.02
N THR A 108 8.51 -9.41 6.43
CA THR A 108 8.25 -10.52 5.51
C THR A 108 6.88 -10.40 4.85
N PRO A 109 6.66 -11.04 3.68
CA PRO A 109 5.34 -11.09 3.06
C PRO A 109 4.25 -11.68 3.99
N GLU A 110 4.61 -12.64 4.84
CA GLU A 110 3.71 -13.24 5.82
C GLU A 110 3.30 -12.23 6.90
N GLU A 111 4.26 -11.47 7.45
CA GLU A 111 3.95 -10.40 8.42
C GLU A 111 3.03 -9.35 7.81
N ILE A 112 3.28 -8.94 6.56
CA ILE A 112 2.42 -7.97 5.86
C ILE A 112 1.01 -8.53 5.64
N ARG A 113 0.88 -9.84 5.37
CA ARG A 113 -0.43 -10.50 5.23
C ARG A 113 -1.19 -10.54 6.55
N ASP A 114 -0.51 -10.84 7.65
CA ASP A 114 -1.12 -10.86 8.99
C ASP A 114 -1.59 -9.47 9.40
N ILE A 115 -0.82 -8.43 9.07
CA ILE A 115 -1.21 -7.03 9.25
C ILE A 115 -2.43 -6.68 8.40
N ALA A 116 -2.47 -7.08 7.13
CA ALA A 116 -3.63 -6.83 6.28
C ALA A 116 -4.90 -7.48 6.84
N LYS A 117 -4.78 -8.70 7.40
CA LYS A 117 -5.88 -9.41 8.06
C LYS A 117 -6.34 -8.68 9.33
N MET A 118 -5.40 -8.25 10.18
CA MET A 118 -5.70 -7.44 11.37
C MET A 118 -6.44 -6.15 11.02
N LEU A 119 -6.03 -5.47 9.95
CA LEU A 119 -6.70 -4.25 9.48
C LEU A 119 -8.13 -4.56 8.98
N ASP A 120 -8.34 -5.64 8.22
CA ASP A 120 -9.70 -6.06 7.81
C ASP A 120 -10.59 -6.40 9.02
N GLU A 121 -10.08 -7.14 10.00
CA GLU A 121 -10.80 -7.45 11.24
C GLU A 121 -11.13 -6.19 12.07
N ALA A 122 -10.30 -5.15 11.97
CA ALA A 122 -10.53 -3.85 12.61
C ALA A 122 -11.50 -2.94 11.83
N GLY A 123 -12.01 -3.38 10.67
CA GLY A 123 -12.86 -2.59 9.78
C GLY A 123 -12.08 -1.55 8.96
N LEU A 124 -10.78 -1.75 8.78
CA LEU A 124 -9.87 -0.88 8.04
C LEU A 124 -9.45 -1.50 6.70
N SER A 125 -10.43 -2.01 5.94
CA SER A 125 -10.23 -2.57 4.61
C SER A 125 -11.04 -1.81 3.56
N GLU A 126 -10.72 -2.03 2.28
CA GLU A 126 -11.45 -1.41 1.15
C GLU A 126 -12.93 -1.74 1.27
N ARG A 127 -13.24 -3.02 1.53
CA ARG A 127 -14.61 -3.49 1.72
C ARG A 127 -15.31 -2.77 2.86
N ALA A 128 -14.68 -2.63 4.02
CA ALA A 128 -15.29 -1.96 5.16
C ALA A 128 -15.57 -0.48 4.88
N PHE A 129 -14.67 0.23 4.19
CA PHE A 129 -14.91 1.61 3.78
C PHE A 129 -16.01 1.70 2.73
N LEU A 130 -16.04 0.80 1.74
CA LEU A 130 -17.10 0.74 0.72
C LEU A 130 -18.48 0.45 1.32
N GLU A 131 -18.57 -0.44 2.31
CA GLU A 131 -19.81 -0.75 3.05
C GLU A 131 -20.36 0.46 3.83
N ASN A 132 -19.51 1.47 4.10
CA ASN A 132 -19.89 2.73 4.74
C ASN A 132 -19.92 3.91 3.73
N ASP A 133 -20.18 3.62 2.45
CA ASP A 133 -20.24 4.59 1.35
C ASP A 133 -18.96 5.43 1.16
N GLY A 134 -17.82 4.88 1.60
CA GLY A 134 -16.48 5.40 1.38
C GLY A 134 -15.80 4.82 0.14
N GLY A 135 -14.57 5.23 -0.16
CA GLY A 135 -13.76 4.86 -1.32
C GLY A 135 -12.38 4.30 -0.95
N ILE A 136 -11.42 4.41 -1.87
CA ILE A 136 -10.02 3.96 -1.66
C ILE A 136 -9.16 5.03 -0.98
N LEU A 137 -9.60 6.30 -1.00
CA LEU A 137 -8.84 7.39 -0.41
C LEU A 137 -8.50 7.18 1.08
N PRO A 138 -9.36 6.56 1.91
CA PRO A 138 -9.00 6.16 3.26
C PRO A 138 -7.83 5.17 3.31
N LEU A 139 -7.78 4.18 2.43
CA LEU A 139 -6.67 3.23 2.36
C LEU A 139 -5.39 3.87 1.86
N LEU A 140 -5.49 4.78 0.90
CA LEU A 140 -4.36 5.52 0.35
C LEU A 140 -3.83 6.53 1.37
N ALA A 141 -4.71 7.19 2.12
CA ALA A 141 -4.36 8.11 3.18
C ALA A 141 -3.82 7.39 4.42
N ILE A 142 -4.36 6.21 4.76
CA ILE A 142 -3.75 5.33 5.75
C ILE A 142 -2.36 4.96 5.24
N GLY A 143 -2.22 4.33 4.08
CA GLY A 143 -0.92 3.95 3.50
C GLY A 143 0.09 5.11 3.41
N ALA A 144 -0.35 6.30 2.99
CA ALA A 144 0.47 7.51 2.95
C ALA A 144 0.82 8.01 4.36
N ALA A 145 -0.12 8.03 5.31
CA ALA A 145 0.17 8.34 6.71
C ALA A 145 1.12 7.29 7.34
N LEU A 146 1.01 6.01 6.94
CA LEU A 146 1.89 4.95 7.38
C LEU A 146 3.34 5.19 6.88
N LEU A 147 3.50 5.76 5.68
CA LEU A 147 4.81 6.08 5.08
C LEU A 147 5.35 7.47 5.49
N LEU A 148 4.48 8.44 5.72
CA LEU A 148 4.81 9.84 6.04
C LEU A 148 4.94 10.11 7.55
N SER A 149 4.64 9.12 8.41
CA SER A 149 4.85 9.23 9.87
C SER A 149 6.31 9.39 10.30
N GLY A 150 7.26 9.42 9.36
CA GLY A 150 8.62 9.92 9.55
C GLY A 150 8.77 11.45 9.50
N CYS A 151 7.71 12.20 9.22
CA CYS A 151 7.67 13.66 9.24
C CYS A 151 6.30 14.15 9.73
N VAL A 152 6.23 14.54 11.01
CA VAL A 152 5.51 15.71 11.58
C VAL A 152 5.19 15.40 13.04
N ASP A 153 5.77 16.19 13.94
CA ASP A 153 5.41 16.30 15.35
C ASP A 153 3.90 16.59 15.50
N ILE A 154 3.08 15.57 15.73
CA ILE A 154 1.72 15.78 16.21
C ILE A 154 1.78 15.89 17.74
N LYS A 155 2.03 17.12 18.22
CA LYS A 155 1.63 17.52 19.57
C LYS A 155 0.11 17.50 19.64
N ILE A 156 -0.46 16.42 20.14
CA ILE A 156 -1.85 16.41 20.60
C ILE A 156 -1.86 17.19 21.91
N ASN A 157 -2.20 18.48 21.84
CA ASN A 157 -2.51 19.25 23.03
C ASN A 157 -3.83 18.71 23.61
N GLU A 158 -3.74 18.23 24.85
CA GLU A 158 -4.88 17.95 25.71
C GLU A 158 -5.66 19.25 25.98
N LYS A 159 -6.98 19.21 25.76
CA LYS A 159 -7.98 19.89 26.56
C LYS A 159 -9.28 19.09 26.56
#